data_AF-W1Y690-F1
#
_entry.id   AF-W1Y690-F1
#
_cell.length_a   1.000
_cell.length_b   1.000
_cell.length_c   1.000
_cell.angle_alpha   90.00
_cell.angle_beta   90.00
_cell.angle_gamma   90.00
#
_symmetry.space_group_name_H-M   'P 1'
#
loop_
_entity.id
_entity.type
_entity.pdbx_description
1 polymer ?
#
loop_
_entity_poly.entity_id
_entity_poly.type
_entity_poly.pdbx_seq_one_letter_code
_entity_poly.pdbx_strand_id
1 'polypeptide(L)' 'MITMKDIIRDGHPTLREKAKELSFPLSNNDKETLRAMREFLINSQDEETAKRYGLRSGVGLAAPQINE' A
#
# COMPACT_ATOMS: atom_id res chain seq x y z
N MET A 1 -0.14 -10.05 -0.52
CA MET A 1 0.86 -9.24 -1.23
C MET A 1 0.13 -8.21 -2.08
N ILE A 2 0.37 -6.92 -1.82
CA ILE A 2 -0.12 -5.80 -2.64
C ILE A 2 0.65 -5.78 -3.97
N THR A 3 -0.04 -5.39 -5.05
CA THR A 3 0.51 -5.23 -6.40
C THR A 3 0.06 -3.90 -7.01
N MET A 4 0.51 -3.61 -8.23
CA MET A 4 0.05 -2.41 -8.96
C MET A 4 -1.45 -2.41 -9.29
N LYS A 5 -2.17 -3.53 -9.12
CA LYS A 5 -3.63 -3.60 -9.29
C LYS A 5 -4.38 -3.02 -8.09
N ASP A 6 -3.77 -3.10 -6.92
CA ASP A 6 -4.35 -2.65 -5.66
C ASP A 6 -4.06 -1.16 -5.43
N ILE A 7 -3.07 -0.59 -6.14
CA ILE A 7 -2.73 0.84 -6.06
C ILE A 7 -3.67 1.66 -6.94
N ILE A 8 -4.55 2.42 -6.32
CA ILE A 8 -5.45 3.35 -7.02
C ILE A 8 -4.66 4.51 -7.62
N ARG A 9 -5.18 5.06 -8.72
CA ARG A 9 -4.51 6.08 -9.53
C ARG A 9 -5.16 7.44 -9.35
N ASP A 10 -4.46 8.49 -9.79
CA ASP A 10 -4.99 9.85 -9.74
C ASP A 10 -6.38 9.94 -10.40
N GLY A 11 -7.25 10.75 -9.80
CA GLY A 11 -8.68 10.82 -10.09
C GLY A 11 -9.57 9.97 -9.17
N HIS A 12 -9.03 8.97 -8.45
CA HIS A 12 -9.84 8.20 -7.51
C HIS A 12 -10.24 9.03 -6.27
N PRO A 13 -11.53 9.04 -5.86
CA PRO A 13 -12.02 9.89 -4.76
C PRO A 13 -11.24 9.77 -3.44
N THR A 14 -10.90 8.55 -3.03
CA THR A 14 -10.14 8.27 -1.80
C THR A 14 -8.82 9.04 -1.69
N LEU A 15 -8.16 9.34 -2.82
CA LEU A 15 -6.92 10.13 -2.84
C LEU A 15 -7.14 11.62 -2.51
N ARG A 16 -8.40 12.08 -2.44
CA ARG A 16 -8.81 13.44 -2.11
C ARG A 16 -9.52 13.52 -0.76
N GLU A 17 -9.80 12.39 -0.14
CA GLU A 17 -10.46 12.31 1.16
C GLU A 17 -9.45 12.47 2.31
N LYS A 18 -9.94 12.93 3.46
CA LYS A 18 -9.15 12.97 4.68
C LYS A 18 -9.18 11.57 5.31
N ALA A 19 -8.01 10.94 5.39
CA ALA A 19 -7.85 9.66 6.07
C ALA A 19 -8.36 9.75 7.53
N LYS A 20 -9.03 8.69 7.98
CA LYS A 20 -9.58 8.61 9.33
C LYS A 20 -8.46 8.34 10.33
N GLU A 21 -8.62 8.90 11.52
CA GLU A 21 -7.71 8.62 12.64
C GLU A 21 -7.90 7.18 13.11
N LEU A 22 -6.78 6.50 13.38
CA LEU A 22 -6.80 5.14 13.91
C LEU A 22 -6.97 5.15 15.42
N SER A 23 -7.73 4.19 15.95
CA SER A 23 -7.83 3.95 17.38
C SER A 23 -6.74 3.00 17.85
N PHE A 24 -6.38 3.11 19.13
CA PHE A 24 -5.40 2.23 19.78
C PHE A 24 -6.05 1.40 20.89
N PRO A 25 -5.68 0.12 21.04
CA PRO A 25 -4.68 -0.60 20.24
C PRO A 25 -5.16 -0.89 18.81
N LEU A 26 -4.23 -0.94 17.86
CA LEU A 26 -4.55 -1.24 16.45
C LEU A 26 -5.27 -2.59 16.32
N SER A 27 -6.26 -2.64 15.42
CA SER A 27 -6.93 -3.89 15.07
C SER A 27 -5.97 -4.86 14.37
N ASN A 28 -6.34 -6.14 14.30
CA ASN A 28 -5.54 -7.10 13.55
C ASN A 28 -5.50 -6.77 12.05
N ASN A 29 -6.61 -6.27 11.50
CA ASN A 29 -6.70 -5.86 10.10
C ASN A 29 -5.74 -4.70 9.78
N ASP A 30 -5.66 -3.69 10.65
CA ASP A 30 -4.74 -2.56 10.45
C ASP A 30 -3.28 -3.02 10.48
N LYS A 31 -2.95 -3.94 11.40
CA LYS A 31 -1.60 -4.51 11.49
C LYS A 31 -1.25 -5.34 10.26
N GLU A 32 -2.19 -6.13 9.74
CA GLU A 32 -2.00 -6.91 8.51
C GLU A 32 -1.83 -6.00 7.29
N THR A 33 -2.66 -4.97 7.17
CA THR A 33 -2.56 -3.96 6.11
C THR A 33 -1.20 -3.27 6.14
N LEU A 34 -0.74 -2.82 7.32
CA LEU A 34 0.56 -2.16 7.47
C LEU A 34 1.74 -3.08 7.13
N ARG A 35 1.65 -4.37 7.50
CA ARG A 35 2.64 -5.38 7.11
C ARG A 35 2.65 -5.60 5.60
N ALA A 36 1.50 -5.70 4.97
CA ALA A 36 1.38 -5.86 3.52
C ALA A 36 1.91 -4.64 2.75
N MET A 37 1.66 -3.42 3.25
CA MET A 37 2.22 -2.19 2.68
C MET A 37 3.74 -2.17 2.74
N ARG A 38 4.32 -2.58 3.87
CA ARG A 38 5.78 -2.70 4.01
C ARG A 38 6.35 -3.79 3.11
N GLU A 39 5.68 -4.93 3.00
CA GLU A 39 6.04 -6.03 2.09
C GLU A 39 6.07 -5.56 0.63
N PHE A 40 5.10 -4.76 0.20
CA PHE A 40 5.11 -4.17 -1.14
C PHE A 40 6.38 -3.34 -1.40
N LEU A 41 6.78 -2.49 -0.45
CA LEU A 41 7.97 -1.65 -0.63
C LEU A 41 9.24 -2.50 -0.77
N ILE A 42 9.38 -3.54 0.07
CA ILE A 42 10.47 -4.51 -0.02
C ILE A 42 10.48 -5.18 -1.40
N ASN A 43 9.33 -5.72 -1.83
CA ASN A 43 9.19 -6.40 -3.11
C ASN A 43 9.37 -5.48 -4.31
N SER A 44 9.04 -4.19 -4.18
CA SER A 44 9.22 -3.19 -5.24
C SER A 44 10.69 -2.79 -5.45
N GLN A 45 11.53 -3.00 -4.44
CA GLN A 45 12.96 -2.70 -4.47
C GLN A 45 13.81 -3.94 -4.78
N ASP A 46 13.26 -5.13 -4.63
CA ASP A 46 13.86 -6.38 -5.11
C ASP A 46 13.72 -6.50 -6.63
N GLU A 47 14.83 -6.54 -7.37
CA GLU A 47 14.82 -6.50 -8.84
C GLU A 47 14.06 -7.68 -9.47
N GLU A 48 14.22 -8.88 -8.93
CA GLU A 48 13.58 -10.09 -9.46
C GLU A 48 12.06 -10.02 -9.27
N THR A 49 11.63 -9.73 -8.04
CA THR A 49 10.21 -9.64 -7.68
C THR A 49 9.53 -8.48 -8.37
N ALA A 50 10.17 -7.30 -8.40
CA ALA A 50 9.64 -6.13 -9.07
C ALA A 50 9.43 -6.38 -10.57
N LYS A 51 10.39 -7.02 -11.24
CA LYS A 51 10.24 -7.38 -12.66
C LYS A 51 9.16 -8.43 -12.88
N ARG A 52 9.09 -9.45 -12.02
CA ARG A 52 8.10 -10.54 -12.12
C ARG A 52 6.66 -10.03 -12.01
N TYR A 53 6.40 -9.08 -11.11
CA TYR A 53 5.06 -8.57 -10.85
C TYR A 53 4.78 -7.18 -11.45
N GLY A 54 5.75 -6.62 -12.19
CA GLY A 54 5.63 -5.28 -12.77
C GLY A 54 5.48 -4.18 -11.72
N LEU A 55 6.15 -4.32 -10.57
CA LEU A 55 6.11 -3.35 -9.49
C LEU A 55 6.97 -2.14 -9.85
N ARG A 56 6.49 -0.95 -9.50
CA ARG A 56 7.31 0.27 -9.56
C ARG A 56 8.00 0.45 -8.22
N SER A 57 9.33 0.54 -8.25
CA SER A 57 10.13 0.80 -7.05
C SER A 57 9.66 2.05 -6.32
N GLY A 58 9.51 1.94 -5.01
CA GLY A 58 9.04 3.01 -4.14
C GLY A 58 9.64 2.89 -2.74
N VAL A 59 9.70 4.03 -2.03
CA VAL A 59 10.21 4.13 -0.66
C VAL A 59 9.14 4.50 0.36
N GLY A 60 7.90 4.74 -0.10
CA GLY A 60 6.76 5.07 0.75
C GLY A 60 5.44 4.67 0.09
N LEU A 61 4.48 4.25 0.92
CA LEU A 61 3.12 3.91 0.53
C LEU A 61 2.18 4.30 1.68
N ALA A 62 1.08 4.98 1.37
CA ALA A 62 0.04 5.35 2.33
C ALA A 62 -1.22 4.49 2.13
N ALA A 63 -1.98 4.25 3.20
CA ALA A 63 -3.20 3.42 3.15
C ALA A 63 -4.25 3.93 2.13
N PRO A 64 -4.45 5.25 1.96
CA PRO A 64 -5.37 5.75 0.93
C PRO A 64 -4.98 5.32 -0.49
N GLN A 65 -3.69 5.09 -0.77
CA GLN A 65 -3.24 4.65 -2.10
C GLN A 65 -3.62 3.21 -2.43
N ILE A 66 -4.05 2.42 -1.44
CA ILE A 66 -4.62 1.08 -1.62
C ILE A 66 -6.12 1.04 -1.29
N ASN A 67 -6.75 2.22 -1.27
CA ASN A 67 -8.16 2.41 -0.96
C ASN A 67 -8.58 2.04 0.47
N GLU A 68 -7.69 2.29 1.43
CA GLU A 68 -7.93 2.14 2.88
C GLU A 68 -7.89 3.49 3.61
#